data_AF-A0A0W0XMQ1-F1
#
_entry.id   AF-A0A0W0XMQ1-F1
#
_cell.length_a   1.000
_cell.length_b   1.000
_cell.length_c   1.000
_cell.angle_alpha   90.00
_cell.angle_beta   90.00
_cell.angle_gamma   90.00
#
_symmetry.space_group_name_H-M   'P 1'
#
loop_
_entity.id
_entity.type
_entity.pdbx_description
1 polymer ?
#
loop_
_entity_poly.entity_id
_entity_poly.type
_entity_poly.pdbx_seq_one_letter_code
_entity_poly.pdbx_strand_id
1 'polypeptide(L)'
;MPKYTPEQLRNFKPTDAQALLDDEDSLIASREALDELSHSEKRQLIFHMLSNRTDLKGVSHLSDALRNPTLQTNDCFHAAFSRALEVCRRLDSITDSRNKNPGRIFIGEEFNVDLYNEHAALVQHRLAGKEQEIAHCLANSPSSPTEIAKGLRILSVQPTGDVFKTILEKFGKLMVAKSKKEKEEEVSLLDESPSSDDEHQKGCCVLF
;
A
#
# COMPACT_ATOMS: atom_id res chain seq x y z
N MET A 1 -32.19 3.74 18.39
CA MET A 1 -30.91 3.84 17.69
C MET A 1 -30.49 5.29 17.76
N PRO A 2 -29.33 5.61 18.34
CA PRO A 2 -28.90 7.00 18.45
C PRO A 2 -28.71 7.62 17.05
N LYS A 3 -29.32 8.79 16.84
CA LYS A 3 -29.00 9.69 15.72
C LYS A 3 -28.07 10.76 16.27
N TYR A 4 -26.89 10.90 15.67
CA TYR A 4 -25.90 11.87 16.11
C TYR A 4 -26.06 13.21 15.38
N THR A 5 -25.81 14.30 16.09
CA THR A 5 -25.75 15.64 15.49
C THR A 5 -24.37 15.92 14.90
N PRO A 6 -24.23 16.88 13.97
CA PRO A 6 -22.91 17.27 13.44
C PRO A 6 -21.93 17.67 14.56
N GLU A 7 -22.42 18.36 15.59
CA GLU A 7 -21.60 18.76 16.74
C GLU A 7 -21.07 17.57 17.53
N GLN A 8 -21.87 16.52 17.71
CA GLN A 8 -21.41 15.29 18.35
C GLN A 8 -20.33 14.62 17.49
N LEU A 9 -20.60 14.45 16.19
CA LEU A 9 -19.69 13.79 15.24
C LEU A 9 -18.33 14.48 15.14
N ARG A 10 -18.27 15.82 15.21
CA ARG A 10 -17.02 16.60 15.25
C ARG A 10 -16.14 16.27 16.45
N ASN A 11 -16.77 15.94 17.57
CA ASN A 11 -16.08 15.70 18.85
C ASN A 11 -15.81 14.21 19.11
N PHE A 12 -16.11 13.33 18.16
CA PHE A 12 -15.86 11.90 18.30
C PHE A 12 -14.37 11.60 18.45
N LYS A 13 -14.05 10.88 19.52
CA LYS A 13 -12.72 10.29 19.69
C LYS A 13 -12.59 9.05 18.80
N PRO A 14 -11.37 8.53 18.57
CA PRO A 14 -11.16 7.30 17.81
C PRO A 14 -12.06 6.13 18.24
N THR A 15 -12.25 5.94 19.54
CA THR A 15 -13.11 4.87 20.08
C THR A 15 -14.57 5.06 19.69
N ASP A 16 -15.11 6.27 19.79
CA ASP A 16 -16.50 6.57 19.47
C ASP A 16 -16.77 6.44 17.96
N ALA A 17 -15.81 6.89 17.15
CA ALA A 17 -15.86 6.78 15.70
C ALA A 17 -15.84 5.31 15.23
N GLN A 18 -15.05 4.46 15.89
CA GLN A 18 -15.02 3.02 15.61
C GLN A 18 -16.32 2.35 16.06
N ALA A 19 -16.83 2.68 17.24
CA ALA A 19 -18.10 2.16 17.73
C ALA A 19 -19.27 2.54 16.81
N LEU A 20 -19.25 3.74 16.23
CA LEU A 20 -20.24 4.16 15.23
C LEU A 20 -20.17 3.29 13.96
N LEU A 21 -18.99 2.88 13.51
CA LEU A 21 -18.87 1.94 12.39
C LEU A 21 -19.40 0.54 12.73
N ASP A 22 -19.37 0.15 14.01
CA ASP A 22 -19.87 -1.16 14.46
C ASP A 22 -21.39 -1.19 14.61
N ASP A 23 -22.04 -0.02 14.61
CA ASP A 23 -23.49 0.16 14.70
C ASP A 23 -24.03 0.74 13.37
N GLU A 24 -24.24 -0.16 12.40
CA GLU A 24 -24.71 0.18 11.04
C GLU A 24 -25.96 1.06 11.08
N ASP A 25 -26.93 0.73 11.91
CA ASP A 25 -28.19 1.47 11.95
C ASP A 25 -28.01 2.90 12.51
N SER A 26 -27.15 3.10 13.51
CA SER A 26 -26.82 4.44 14.01
C SER A 26 -26.00 5.26 13.01
N LEU A 27 -25.12 4.58 12.25
CA LEU A 27 -24.41 5.17 11.11
C LEU A 27 -25.40 5.64 10.04
N ILE A 28 -26.39 4.80 9.71
CA ILE A 28 -27.47 5.10 8.76
C ILE A 28 -28.34 6.26 9.26
N ALA A 29 -28.76 6.23 10.53
CA ALA A 29 -29.57 7.27 11.13
C ALA A 29 -28.87 8.65 11.12
N SER A 30 -27.54 8.66 11.07
CA SER A 30 -26.70 9.86 11.14
C SER A 30 -26.18 10.34 9.78
N ARG A 31 -26.58 9.72 8.64
CA ARG A 31 -26.10 10.07 7.28
C ARG A 31 -26.19 11.57 6.95
N GLU A 32 -27.33 12.19 7.23
CA GLU A 32 -27.54 13.62 6.96
C GLU A 32 -26.54 14.49 7.75
N ALA A 33 -26.36 14.19 9.04
CA ALA A 33 -25.43 14.90 9.90
C ALA A 33 -23.96 14.68 9.48
N LEU A 34 -23.63 13.50 8.96
CA LEU A 34 -22.32 13.20 8.37
C LEU A 34 -22.07 14.02 7.09
N ASP A 35 -23.09 14.23 6.27
CA ASP A 35 -23.00 15.04 5.05
C ASP A 35 -22.85 16.55 5.34
N GLU A 36 -23.40 17.03 6.46
CA GLU A 36 -23.26 18.42 6.94
C GLU A 36 -21.85 18.77 7.45
N LEU A 37 -21.00 17.78 7.70
CA LEU A 37 -19.61 18.02 8.08
C LEU A 37 -18.84 18.70 6.94
N SER A 38 -17.97 19.64 7.31
CA SER A 38 -17.00 20.22 6.37
C SER A 38 -16.02 19.16 5.86
N HIS A 39 -15.36 19.43 4.74
CA HIS A 39 -14.41 18.49 4.14
C HIS A 39 -13.29 18.07 5.12
N SER A 40 -12.78 18.97 5.96
CA SER A 40 -11.78 18.64 6.98
C SER A 40 -12.33 17.74 8.06
N GLU A 41 -13.55 18.01 8.55
CA GLU A 41 -14.21 17.23 9.60
C GLU A 41 -14.55 15.81 9.11
N LYS A 42 -15.06 15.68 7.88
CA LYS A 42 -15.28 14.38 7.23
C LYS A 42 -13.99 13.56 7.24
N ARG A 43 -12.89 14.13 6.74
CA ARG A 43 -11.59 13.45 6.70
C ARG A 43 -11.09 13.05 8.09
N GLN A 44 -11.24 13.92 9.08
CA GLN A 44 -10.82 13.63 10.45
C GLN A 44 -11.62 12.48 11.07
N LEU A 45 -12.94 12.50 10.90
CA LEU A 45 -13.80 11.43 11.39
C LEU A 45 -13.49 10.10 10.70
N ILE A 46 -13.32 10.11 9.37
CA ILE A 46 -12.94 8.93 8.59
C ILE A 46 -11.57 8.39 9.02
N PHE A 47 -10.61 9.28 9.30
CA PHE A 47 -9.33 8.88 9.88
C PHE A 47 -9.53 8.15 11.22
N HIS A 48 -10.29 8.72 12.16
CA HIS A 48 -10.61 8.07 13.44
C HIS A 48 -11.28 6.70 13.27
N MET A 49 -12.18 6.59 12.28
CA MET A 49 -12.89 5.37 11.92
C MET A 49 -11.97 4.26 11.38
N LEU A 50 -11.01 4.60 10.51
CA LEU A 50 -10.26 3.60 9.72
C LEU A 50 -8.82 3.37 10.17
N SER A 51 -8.19 4.28 10.89
CA SER A 51 -6.74 4.26 11.16
C SER A 51 -6.24 2.99 11.83
N ASN A 52 -7.01 2.41 12.74
CA ASN A 52 -6.65 1.18 13.47
C ASN A 52 -7.49 -0.03 13.04
N ARG A 53 -8.28 0.13 11.97
CA ARG A 53 -9.21 -0.89 11.49
C ARG A 53 -8.47 -1.97 10.68
N THR A 54 -8.60 -3.22 11.10
CA THR A 54 -7.97 -4.39 10.44
C THR A 54 -8.98 -5.20 9.59
N ASP A 55 -10.25 -5.14 9.94
CA ASP A 55 -11.37 -5.82 9.28
C ASP A 55 -11.95 -4.99 8.10
N LEU A 56 -11.10 -4.50 7.20
CA LEU A 56 -11.55 -3.66 6.06
C LEU A 56 -12.61 -4.30 5.16
N LYS A 57 -12.65 -5.64 5.11
CA LYS A 57 -13.69 -6.41 4.41
C LYS A 57 -15.02 -6.39 5.17
N GLY A 58 -14.95 -6.41 6.50
CA GLY A 58 -16.11 -6.30 7.38
C GLY A 58 -16.80 -4.97 7.15
N VAL A 59 -16.05 -3.86 7.08
CA VAL A 59 -16.64 -2.53 6.89
C VAL A 59 -16.96 -2.15 5.42
N SER A 60 -16.76 -3.07 4.47
CA SER A 60 -17.02 -2.81 3.05
C SER A 60 -18.47 -2.43 2.75
N HIS A 61 -19.40 -3.20 3.31
CA HIS A 61 -20.84 -3.02 3.09
C HIS A 61 -21.35 -1.70 3.68
N LEU A 62 -20.67 -1.16 4.70
CA LEU A 62 -21.03 0.12 5.30
C LEU A 62 -20.85 1.29 4.33
N SER A 63 -19.98 1.15 3.33
CA SER A 63 -19.92 2.14 2.24
C SER A 63 -21.27 2.20 1.50
N ASP A 64 -21.82 1.05 1.11
CA ASP A 64 -23.12 1.02 0.44
C ASP A 64 -24.24 1.49 1.37
N ALA A 65 -24.15 1.14 2.66
CA ALA A 65 -25.05 1.66 3.67
C ALA A 65 -24.96 3.19 3.79
N LEU A 66 -23.78 3.82 3.69
CA LEU A 66 -23.66 5.28 3.76
C LEU A 66 -24.20 6.00 2.53
N ARG A 67 -24.47 5.29 1.43
CA ARG A 67 -24.91 5.90 0.17
C ARG A 67 -26.20 6.70 0.39
N ASN A 68 -26.12 7.99 0.08
CA ASN A 68 -27.26 8.89 0.11
C ASN A 68 -27.80 9.09 -1.32
N PRO A 69 -28.94 8.49 -1.69
CA PRO A 69 -29.45 8.56 -3.06
C PRO A 69 -29.88 9.97 -3.48
N THR A 70 -30.18 10.84 -2.51
CA THR A 70 -30.59 12.23 -2.76
C THR A 70 -29.41 13.20 -2.88
N LEU A 71 -28.21 12.79 -2.44
CA LEU A 71 -26.98 13.59 -2.49
C LEU A 71 -25.96 12.94 -3.44
N GLN A 72 -26.10 13.18 -4.74
CA GLN A 72 -25.20 12.66 -5.77
C GLN A 72 -23.99 13.58 -6.00
N THR A 73 -23.31 13.97 -4.94
CA THR A 73 -22.12 14.83 -5.00
C THR A 73 -20.88 14.05 -4.62
N ASN A 74 -19.75 14.32 -5.27
CA ASN A 74 -18.45 13.71 -4.92
C ASN A 74 -17.91 14.16 -3.53
N ASP A 75 -18.55 15.16 -2.91
CA ASP A 75 -18.21 15.74 -1.60
C ASP A 75 -19.10 15.24 -0.43
N CYS A 76 -19.92 14.22 -0.68
CA CYS A 76 -20.70 13.57 0.39
C CYS A 76 -19.80 12.70 1.28
N PHE A 77 -20.24 12.42 2.51
CA PHE A 77 -19.49 11.60 3.45
C PHE A 77 -19.22 10.21 2.88
N HIS A 78 -20.22 9.62 2.23
CA HIS A 78 -20.09 8.34 1.53
C HIS A 78 -18.91 8.34 0.57
N ALA A 79 -18.82 9.31 -0.34
CA ALA A 79 -17.77 9.35 -1.35
C ALA A 79 -16.37 9.47 -0.71
N ALA A 80 -16.23 10.32 0.31
CA ALA A 80 -14.98 10.45 1.06
C ALA A 80 -14.61 9.16 1.82
N PHE A 81 -15.60 8.49 2.41
CA PHE A 81 -15.41 7.22 3.12
C PHE A 81 -14.99 6.10 2.16
N SER A 82 -15.64 5.98 1.00
CA SER A 82 -15.30 4.98 -0.03
C SER A 82 -13.87 5.15 -0.51
N ARG A 83 -13.44 6.39 -0.79
CA ARG A 83 -12.07 6.72 -1.22
C ARG A 83 -11.04 6.38 -0.13
N ALA A 84 -11.30 6.72 1.12
CA ALA A 84 -10.43 6.36 2.23
C ALA A 84 -10.32 4.83 2.42
N LEU A 85 -11.44 4.12 2.28
CA LEU A 85 -11.49 2.68 2.38
C LEU A 85 -10.71 2.00 1.24
N GLU A 86 -10.79 2.56 0.03
CA GLU A 86 -9.96 2.16 -1.10
C GLU A 86 -8.47 2.35 -0.82
N VAL A 87 -8.06 3.51 -0.27
CA VAL A 87 -6.67 3.76 0.17
C VAL A 87 -6.22 2.68 1.13
N CYS A 88 -6.99 2.42 2.19
CA CYS A 88 -6.66 1.37 3.16
C CYS A 88 -6.45 0.01 2.48
N ARG A 89 -7.38 -0.42 1.61
CA ARG A 89 -7.26 -1.72 0.91
C ARG A 89 -6.02 -1.78 0.02
N ARG A 90 -5.74 -0.72 -0.74
CA ARG A 90 -4.55 -0.65 -1.60
C ARG A 90 -3.28 -0.76 -0.76
N LEU A 91 -3.19 -0.06 0.36
CA LEU A 91 -2.03 -0.11 1.24
C LEU A 91 -1.85 -1.50 1.89
N ASP A 92 -2.92 -2.12 2.39
CA ASP A 92 -2.85 -3.49 2.94
C ASP A 92 -2.45 -4.53 1.90
N SER A 93 -2.85 -4.32 0.64
CA SER A 93 -2.52 -5.25 -0.43
C SER A 93 -1.01 -5.36 -0.68
N ILE A 94 -0.21 -4.35 -0.30
CA ILE A 94 1.24 -4.37 -0.48
C ILE A 94 1.90 -5.49 0.33
N THR A 95 1.43 -5.70 1.55
CA THR A 95 1.95 -6.69 2.51
C THR A 95 1.10 -7.96 2.58
N ASP A 96 -0.02 -8.04 1.83
CA ASP A 96 -0.80 -9.28 1.74
C ASP A 96 0.02 -10.35 1.00
N SER A 97 0.35 -11.44 1.69
CA SER A 97 1.13 -12.55 1.13
C SER A 97 0.46 -13.25 -0.07
N ARG A 98 -0.85 -13.06 -0.25
CA ARG A 98 -1.59 -13.56 -1.42
C ARG A 98 -1.50 -12.63 -2.62
N ASN A 99 -1.07 -11.39 -2.43
CA ASN A 99 -0.89 -10.45 -3.53
C ASN A 99 0.40 -10.78 -4.28
N LYS A 100 0.24 -11.34 -5.48
CA LYS A 100 1.37 -11.69 -6.36
C LYS A 100 2.03 -10.46 -6.99
N ASN A 101 1.39 -9.30 -6.96
CA ASN A 101 1.92 -8.09 -7.59
C ASN A 101 1.71 -6.82 -6.72
N PRO A 102 2.44 -6.70 -5.60
CA PRO A 102 2.31 -5.57 -4.68
C PRO A 102 2.76 -4.22 -5.28
N GLY A 103 3.64 -4.23 -6.30
CA GLY A 103 4.11 -3.01 -6.95
C GLY A 103 3.10 -2.32 -7.87
N ARG A 104 2.02 -3.02 -8.27
CA ARG A 104 1.07 -2.52 -9.27
C ARG A 104 0.37 -1.22 -8.87
N ILE A 105 0.15 -1.00 -7.57
CA ILE A 105 -0.51 0.22 -7.07
C ILE A 105 0.29 1.50 -7.33
N PHE A 106 1.58 1.38 -7.66
CA PHE A 106 2.48 2.49 -7.96
C PHE A 106 2.69 2.71 -9.46
N ILE A 107 1.98 1.96 -10.32
CA ILE A 107 2.23 1.91 -11.76
C ILE A 107 0.91 2.03 -12.54
N GLY A 108 0.98 2.70 -13.70
CA GLY A 108 -0.09 2.71 -14.69
C GLY A 108 -1.36 3.42 -14.22
N GLU A 109 -2.51 2.99 -14.76
CA GLU A 109 -3.81 3.62 -14.53
C GLU A 109 -4.33 3.45 -13.10
N GLU A 110 -3.82 2.46 -12.36
CA GLU A 110 -4.17 2.28 -10.95
C GLU A 110 -3.46 3.28 -10.04
N PHE A 111 -2.37 3.90 -10.49
CA PHE A 111 -1.64 4.88 -9.70
C PHE A 111 -2.40 6.21 -9.63
N ASN A 112 -2.91 6.55 -8.45
CA ASN A 112 -3.67 7.77 -8.20
C ASN A 112 -3.06 8.58 -7.05
N VAL A 113 -2.27 9.60 -7.41
CA VAL A 113 -1.58 10.49 -6.46
C VAL A 113 -2.56 11.29 -5.61
N ASP A 114 -3.61 11.83 -6.23
CA ASP A 114 -4.58 12.68 -5.57
C ASP A 114 -5.33 11.92 -4.48
N LEU A 115 -5.64 10.65 -4.72
CA LEU A 115 -6.28 9.77 -3.74
C LEU A 115 -5.41 9.58 -2.47
N TYR A 116 -4.11 9.37 -2.63
CA TYR A 116 -3.19 9.23 -1.49
C TYR A 116 -2.99 10.56 -0.76
N ASN A 117 -2.91 11.67 -1.50
CA ASN A 117 -2.75 13.01 -0.94
C ASN A 117 -4.00 13.49 -0.19
N GLU A 118 -5.20 13.16 -0.68
CA GLU A 118 -6.48 13.47 -0.02
C GLU A 118 -6.53 12.88 1.40
N HIS A 119 -5.97 11.69 1.58
CA HIS A 119 -5.96 10.94 2.83
C HIS A 119 -4.56 10.80 3.44
N ALA A 120 -3.71 11.82 3.29
CA ALA A 120 -2.30 11.73 3.67
C ALA A 120 -2.04 11.28 5.12
N ALA A 121 -2.82 11.79 6.08
CA ALA A 121 -2.70 11.39 7.48
C ALA A 121 -2.99 9.88 7.68
N LEU A 122 -3.99 9.35 6.98
CA LEU A 122 -4.33 7.93 7.01
C LEU A 122 -3.22 7.09 6.39
N VAL A 123 -2.66 7.53 5.25
CA VAL A 123 -1.54 6.87 4.59
C VAL A 123 -0.33 6.81 5.52
N GLN A 124 0.08 7.95 6.09
CA GLN A 124 1.21 8.01 7.01
C GLN A 124 1.02 7.09 8.21
N HIS A 125 -0.14 7.17 8.88
CA HIS A 125 -0.44 6.35 10.05
C HIS A 125 -0.39 4.85 9.75
N ARG A 126 -0.92 4.45 8.60
CA ARG A 126 -1.10 3.02 8.25
C ARG A 126 0.18 2.36 7.77
N LEU A 127 1.07 3.15 7.16
CA LEU A 127 2.37 2.70 6.68
C LEU A 127 3.47 2.82 7.73
N ALA A 128 3.28 3.67 8.75
CA ALA A 128 4.25 3.89 9.82
C ALA A 128 4.66 2.57 10.48
N GLY A 129 5.97 2.35 10.58
CA GLY A 129 6.57 1.16 11.19
C GLY A 129 6.61 -0.08 10.30
N LYS A 130 6.01 -0.03 9.09
CA LYS A 130 6.01 -1.13 8.11
C LYS A 130 6.89 -0.86 6.89
N GLU A 131 7.67 0.22 6.89
CA GLU A 131 8.39 0.71 5.72
C GLU A 131 9.40 -0.32 5.21
N GLN A 132 10.04 -1.07 6.11
CA GLN A 132 10.98 -2.13 5.76
C GLN A 132 10.29 -3.33 5.10
N GLU A 133 9.18 -3.78 5.68
CA GLU A 133 8.39 -4.89 5.16
C GLU A 133 7.88 -4.57 3.75
N ILE A 134 7.29 -3.38 3.59
CA ILE A 134 6.80 -2.88 2.31
C ILE A 134 7.93 -2.83 1.28
N ALA A 135 9.10 -2.28 1.62
CA ALA A 135 10.24 -2.23 0.71
C ALA A 135 10.67 -3.64 0.25
N HIS A 136 10.63 -4.64 1.14
CA HIS A 136 10.90 -6.04 0.78
C HIS A 136 9.83 -6.63 -0.14
N CYS A 137 8.55 -6.44 0.16
CA CYS A 137 7.45 -6.88 -0.70
C CYS A 137 7.57 -6.29 -2.11
N LEU A 138 7.92 -5.00 -2.22
CA LEU A 138 8.11 -4.32 -3.49
C LEU A 138 9.35 -4.81 -4.25
N ALA A 139 10.47 -5.07 -3.56
CA ALA A 139 11.70 -5.59 -4.20
C ALA A 139 11.53 -7.01 -4.76
N ASN A 140 10.58 -7.77 -4.23
CA ASN A 140 10.20 -9.09 -4.70
C ASN A 140 8.99 -9.07 -5.66
N SER A 141 8.44 -7.89 -5.94
CA SER A 141 7.34 -7.76 -6.89
C SER A 141 7.80 -8.10 -8.31
N PRO A 142 6.95 -8.74 -9.14
CA PRO A 142 7.23 -8.94 -10.56
C PRO A 142 7.15 -7.63 -11.37
N SER A 143 6.67 -6.54 -10.77
CA SER A 143 6.57 -5.23 -11.42
C SER A 143 7.94 -4.59 -11.63
N SER A 144 8.03 -3.72 -12.64
CA SER A 144 9.27 -3.00 -12.99
C SER A 144 9.79 -2.18 -11.80
N PRO A 145 11.00 -2.47 -11.29
CA PRO A 145 11.57 -1.74 -10.16
C PRO A 145 11.73 -0.24 -10.43
N THR A 146 12.03 0.13 -11.68
CA THR A 146 12.16 1.52 -12.12
C THR A 146 10.82 2.25 -12.07
N GLU A 147 9.73 1.60 -12.45
CA GLU A 147 8.39 2.20 -12.40
C GLU A 147 7.88 2.32 -10.97
N ILE A 148 8.10 1.30 -10.13
CA ILE A 148 7.81 1.37 -8.69
C ILE A 148 8.56 2.56 -8.07
N ALA A 149 9.87 2.69 -8.33
CA ALA A 149 10.67 3.79 -7.81
C ALA A 149 10.15 5.17 -8.28
N LYS A 150 9.66 5.26 -9.52
CA LYS A 150 9.04 6.48 -10.05
C LYS A 150 7.75 6.83 -9.29
N GLY A 151 6.85 5.87 -9.08
CA GLY A 151 5.61 6.07 -8.33
C GLY A 151 5.87 6.49 -6.88
N LEU A 152 6.79 5.79 -6.20
CA LEU A 152 7.23 6.12 -4.85
C LEU A 152 7.85 7.52 -4.77
N ARG A 153 8.64 7.93 -5.77
CA ARG A 153 9.21 9.29 -5.83
C ARG A 153 8.14 10.36 -5.95
N ILE A 154 7.10 10.12 -6.75
CA ILE A 154 5.99 11.06 -6.88
C ILE A 154 5.26 11.22 -5.53
N LEU A 155 5.00 10.12 -4.82
CA LEU A 155 4.34 10.13 -3.51
C LEU A 155 5.25 10.59 -2.35
N SER A 156 6.57 10.66 -2.58
CA SER A 156 7.54 11.19 -1.61
C SER A 156 7.48 12.71 -1.48
N VAL A 157 6.72 13.38 -2.34
CA VAL A 157 6.38 14.80 -2.18
C VAL A 157 5.27 14.92 -1.13
N GLN A 158 5.33 15.97 -0.29
CA GLN A 158 4.31 16.26 0.71
C GLN A 158 2.92 16.40 0.03
N PRO A 159 1.83 15.94 0.67
CA PRO A 159 1.65 15.66 2.10
C PRO A 159 1.96 14.22 2.59
N THR A 160 2.19 13.24 1.71
CA THR A 160 2.50 11.85 2.13
C THR A 160 4.00 11.56 2.28
N GLY A 161 4.82 12.60 2.12
CA GLY A 161 6.21 12.46 1.66
C GLY A 161 7.13 11.63 2.53
N ASP A 162 7.03 11.73 3.86
CA ASP A 162 8.03 11.19 4.77
C ASP A 162 8.07 9.64 4.76
N VAL A 163 6.89 9.01 4.74
CA VAL A 163 6.80 7.54 4.75
C VAL A 163 7.21 6.93 3.41
N PHE A 164 6.79 7.53 2.29
CA PHE A 164 7.17 7.05 0.96
C PHE A 164 8.64 7.32 0.63
N LYS A 165 9.22 8.41 1.15
CA LYS A 165 10.66 8.66 1.07
C LYS A 165 11.44 7.55 1.77
N THR A 166 11.02 7.18 2.99
CA THR A 166 11.65 6.11 3.76
C THR A 166 11.54 4.76 3.04
N ILE A 167 10.36 4.44 2.49
CA ILE A 167 10.14 3.24 1.68
C ILE A 167 11.04 3.25 0.44
N LEU A 168 11.11 4.36 -0.29
CA LEU A 168 11.92 4.51 -1.50
C LEU A 168 13.41 4.29 -1.23
N GLU A 169 13.93 4.87 -0.14
CA GLU A 169 15.33 4.69 0.27
C GLU A 169 15.64 3.22 0.60
N LYS A 170 14.75 2.55 1.34
CA LYS A 170 14.90 1.12 1.69
C LYS A 170 14.80 0.22 0.46
N PHE A 171 13.82 0.48 -0.40
CA PHE A 171 13.62 -0.24 -1.66
C PHE A 171 14.87 -0.12 -2.57
N GLY A 172 15.41 1.08 -2.72
CA GLY A 172 16.63 1.31 -3.51
C GLY A 172 17.84 0.50 -3.01
N LYS A 173 18.05 0.43 -1.68
CA LYS A 173 19.12 -0.37 -1.08
C LYS A 173 18.96 -1.86 -1.39
N LEU A 174 17.74 -2.39 -1.35
CA LEU A 174 17.45 -3.78 -1.67
C LEU A 174 17.71 -4.11 -3.14
N MET A 175 17.33 -3.21 -4.05
CA MET A 175 17.57 -3.41 -5.49
C MET A 175 19.06 -3.44 -5.83
N VAL A 176 19.87 -2.56 -5.22
CA VAL A 176 21.34 -2.58 -5.39
C VAL A 176 21.94 -3.88 -4.87
N ALA A 177 21.50 -4.35 -3.70
CA ALA A 177 21.98 -5.62 -3.14
C ALA A 177 21.61 -6.83 -4.01
N LYS A 178 20.41 -6.83 -4.60
CA LYS A 178 19.93 -7.90 -5.48
C LYS A 178 20.75 -7.98 -6.77
N SER A 179 20.96 -6.85 -7.44
CA SER A 179 21.80 -6.80 -8.65
C SER A 179 23.27 -7.16 -8.39
N LYS A 180 23.78 -6.95 -7.17
CA LYS A 180 25.14 -7.39 -6.80
C LYS A 180 25.22 -8.91 -6.68
N LYS A 181 24.23 -9.54 -6.04
CA LYS A 181 24.16 -11.00 -5.89
C LYS A 181 24.01 -11.72 -7.22
N GLU A 182 23.13 -11.22 -8.10
CA GLU A 182 22.93 -11.80 -9.44
C GLU A 182 24.23 -11.80 -10.25
N LYS A 183 25.02 -10.72 -10.15
CA LYS A 183 26.34 -10.64 -10.81
C LYS A 183 27.39 -11.58 -10.19
N GLU A 184 27.38 -11.77 -8.88
CA GLU A 184 28.30 -12.69 -8.20
C GLU A 184 27.96 -14.16 -8.52
N GLU A 185 26.67 -14.51 -8.61
CA GLU A 185 26.22 -15.84 -9.04
C GLU A 185 26.53 -16.12 -10.52
N GLU A 186 26.36 -15.12 -11.40
CA GLU A 186 26.68 -15.25 -12.83
C GLU A 186 28.19 -15.45 -13.07
N VAL A 187 29.05 -14.75 -12.30
CA VAL A 187 30.51 -14.92 -12.35
C VAL A 187 30.93 -16.29 -11.81
N SER A 188 30.29 -16.79 -10.75
CA SER A 188 30.55 -18.12 -10.18
C SER A 188 30.21 -19.27 -11.13
N LEU A 189 29.15 -19.14 -11.94
CA LEU A 189 28.72 -20.19 -12.88
C LEU A 189 29.61 -20.29 -14.13
N LEU A 190 30.41 -19.27 -14.42
CA LEU A 190 31.33 -19.25 -15.57
C LEU A 190 32.69 -19.90 -15.29
N ASP A 191 33.05 -20.12 -14.01
CA ASP A 191 34.32 -20.74 -13.60
C ASP A 191 34.26 -22.29 -13.54
N GLU A 192 33.09 -22.91 -13.69
CA GLU A 192 32.95 -24.39 -13.76
C GLU A 192 32.84 -24.89 -15.21
N SER A 193 33.86 -24.61 -16.03
CA SER A 193 34.08 -25.37 -17.28
C SER A 193 35.07 -26.51 -16.99
N PRO A 194 34.71 -27.79 -17.19
CA PRO A 194 35.62 -28.90 -16.93
C PRO A 194 36.74 -28.90 -17.97
N SER A 195 37.95 -28.56 -17.52
CA SER A 195 39.21 -28.83 -18.20
C SER A 195 39.42 -30.35 -18.29
N SER A 196 38.87 -30.98 -19.33
CA SER A 196 39.23 -32.35 -19.72
C SER A 196 40.44 -32.31 -20.65
N ASP A 197 41.65 -32.24 -20.08
CA ASP A 197 42.88 -32.65 -20.77
C ASP A 197 43.47 -33.82 -19.99
N ASP A 198 43.06 -35.03 -20.40
CA ASP A 198 43.64 -36.29 -19.97
C ASP A 198 45.05 -36.42 -20.55
N GLU A 199 46.06 -36.40 -19.68
CA GLU A 199 47.38 -36.96 -19.95
C GLU A 199 47.25 -38.46 -20.24
N HIS A 200 47.86 -38.98 -21.30
CA HIS A 200 48.50 -40.31 -21.26
C HIS A 200 49.79 -40.31 -22.08
N GLN A 201 50.88 -40.51 -21.34
CA GLN A 201 52.25 -40.59 -21.79
C GLN A 201 52.70 -42.06 -21.89
N LYS A 202 53.60 -42.32 -22.86
CA LYS A 202 54.57 -43.42 -23.00
C LYS A 202 54.20 -44.66 -23.83
N GLY A 203 55.09 -44.98 -24.77
CA GLY A 203 55.35 -46.36 -25.20
C GLY A 203 56.09 -46.47 -26.54
N CYS A 204 57.41 -46.60 -26.49
CA CYS A 204 58.31 -46.92 -27.61
C CYS A 204 57.78 -48.00 -28.57
N CYS A 205 58.01 -47.83 -29.87
CA CYS A 205 58.42 -48.93 -30.75
C CYS A 205 59.35 -48.40 -31.86
N VAL A 206 60.48 -49.09 -31.98
CA VAL A 206 61.62 -48.81 -32.85
C VAL A 206 61.37 -49.45 -34.23
N LEU A 207 61.92 -48.80 -35.26
CA LEU A 207 62.08 -49.27 -36.65
C LEU A 207 62.65 -50.70 -36.74
N PHE A 208 62.06 -51.55 -37.58
CA PHE A 208 62.66 -52.15 -38.78
C PHE A 208 61.59 -52.90 -39.60
#